data_AF-A0A8T4S2D9-F1
#
_entry.id   AF-A0A8T4S2D9-F1
#
_cell.length_a   1.000
_cell.length_b   1.000
_cell.length_c   1.000
_cell.angle_alpha   90.00
_cell.angle_beta   90.00
_cell.angle_gamma   90.00
#
_symmetry.space_group_name_H-M   'P 1'
#
loop_
_entity.id
_entity.type
_entity.pdbx_description
1 polymer ?
#
loop_
_entity_poly.entity_id
_entity_poly.type
_entity_poly.pdbx_seq_one_letter_code
_entity_poly.pdbx_strand_id
1 'polypeptide(L)'
;MEGMADLPKYEEARERLRRLIMDRGIKWGEGMMRGDVRAKWTFDLREVLLTPEGSYLSSVLFSEMLKGFDFDMVGGPSLAAEAIVCPLILHLRKNGKNVPGFIVRKEAKSSGLIKLVEGPVNERAKVVLVDDAINQGNSKFRSINLLRQAGCEAVGVVTLVDFRNTGSKNLEERGFKVKSAFVLNDFPLNENKLFIYENASVTEAKFEPEKHSKEVPAILEQYRDDIRGKIFVDKMAGIIFFALSDGVAYAIDSSGDVLWKRRLGIEVHLESQDASILLFRTDSYRVFSLDKGTGAINWSYENKNMVTAVEINEYGVIVGCANGYLYSLDSRSGKVRKSAKIENGNISGVFMNGKEIIVGCEDGKYYTYEQN
;
A
#
# COMPACT_ATOMS: atom_id res chain seq x y z
N MET A 1 24.12 40.72 3.39
CA MET A 1 23.56 39.79 4.40
C MET A 1 22.14 40.25 4.66
N GLU A 2 21.21 39.83 3.83
CA GLU A 2 19.78 40.10 4.03
C GLU A 2 19.08 38.78 4.34
N GLY A 3 18.40 38.74 5.49
CA GLY A 3 17.28 37.86 5.81
C GLY A 3 17.47 36.36 5.63
N MET A 4 18.30 35.69 6.44
CA MET A 4 18.04 34.28 6.72
C MET A 4 16.98 34.21 7.80
N ALA A 5 15.76 33.85 7.40
CA ALA A 5 14.69 33.44 8.31
C ALA A 5 15.25 32.49 9.37
N ASP A 6 14.81 32.65 10.63
CA ASP A 6 15.09 31.72 11.72
C ASP A 6 14.93 30.27 11.23
N LEU A 7 15.86 29.41 11.63
CA LEU A 7 15.74 27.98 11.34
C LEU A 7 14.36 27.52 11.81
N PRO A 8 13.54 26.89 10.95
CA PRO A 8 12.23 26.44 11.38
C PRO A 8 12.41 25.47 12.54
N LYS A 9 11.57 25.60 13.57
CA LYS A 9 11.56 24.67 14.70
C LYS A 9 11.28 23.26 14.18
N TYR A 10 11.78 22.24 14.89
CA TYR A 10 11.67 20.84 14.46
C TYR A 10 10.24 20.46 14.00
N GLU A 11 9.21 20.81 14.77
CA GLU A 11 7.82 20.48 14.44
C GLU A 11 7.32 21.19 13.17
N GLU A 12 7.74 22.44 12.94
CA GLU A 12 7.38 23.17 11.72
C GLU A 12 8.04 22.54 10.50
N ALA A 13 9.33 22.21 10.62
CA ALA A 13 10.07 21.55 9.56
C ALA A 13 9.51 20.15 9.27
N ARG A 14 9.10 19.43 10.32
CA ARG A 14 8.51 18.10 10.25
C ARG A 14 7.18 18.15 9.51
N GLU A 15 6.29 19.07 9.87
CA GLU A 15 4.99 19.18 9.20
C GLU A 15 5.11 19.62 7.74
N ARG A 16 6.00 20.57 7.42
CA ARG A 16 6.26 20.98 6.04
C ARG A 16 6.83 19.83 5.19
N LEU A 17 7.80 19.09 5.74
CA LEU A 17 8.37 17.95 5.04
C LEU A 17 7.36 16.81 4.87
N ARG A 18 6.49 16.58 5.86
CA ARG A 18 5.38 15.62 5.76
C ARG A 18 4.47 15.94 4.58
N ARG A 19 4.11 17.22 4.40
CA ARG A 19 3.30 17.66 3.25
C ARG A 19 4.01 17.43 1.92
N LEU A 20 5.30 17.74 1.83
CA LEU A 20 6.08 17.45 0.62
C LEU A 20 6.09 15.93 0.33
N ILE A 21 6.32 15.09 1.33
CA ILE A 21 6.25 13.63 1.16
C ILE A 21 4.87 13.20 0.65
N MET A 22 3.80 13.75 1.21
CA MET A 22 2.43 13.45 0.78
C MET A 22 2.05 13.97 -0.61
N ASP A 23 2.77 14.96 -1.13
CA ASP A 23 2.52 15.57 -2.43
C ASP A 23 3.28 14.86 -3.55
N ARG A 24 4.53 14.46 -3.27
CA ARG A 24 5.46 13.96 -4.31
C ARG A 24 6.21 12.69 -3.95
N GLY A 25 6.35 12.39 -2.67
CA GLY A 25 7.11 11.24 -2.17
C GLY A 25 6.34 9.92 -2.16
N ILE A 26 4.99 9.97 -2.24
CA ILE A 26 4.13 8.79 -2.35
C ILE A 26 3.68 8.66 -3.80
N LYS A 27 4.02 7.55 -4.46
CA LYS A 27 3.61 7.22 -5.82
C LYS A 27 2.52 6.16 -5.77
N TRP A 28 1.34 6.45 -6.30
CA TRP A 28 0.18 5.57 -6.24
C TRP A 28 0.10 4.68 -7.47
N GLY A 29 -0.10 3.37 -7.28
CA GLY A 29 -0.19 2.38 -8.37
C GLY A 29 1.11 2.15 -9.15
N GLU A 30 2.20 2.81 -8.77
CA GLU A 30 3.52 2.68 -9.38
C GLU A 30 4.41 1.75 -8.53
N GLY A 31 5.10 0.82 -9.20
CA GLY A 31 6.04 -0.12 -8.59
C GLY A 31 5.56 -1.57 -8.51
N MET A 32 6.49 -2.49 -8.35
CA MET A 32 6.24 -3.93 -8.24
C MET A 32 6.52 -4.41 -6.81
N MET A 33 5.63 -5.23 -6.25
CA MET A 33 5.99 -6.13 -5.15
C MET A 33 6.72 -7.36 -5.70
N ARG A 34 7.21 -8.27 -4.85
CA ARG A 34 7.76 -9.56 -5.34
C ARG A 34 6.66 -10.32 -6.09
N GLY A 35 6.93 -10.70 -7.34
CA GLY A 35 5.94 -11.27 -8.27
C GLY A 35 5.19 -10.19 -9.05
N ASP A 36 4.47 -10.54 -10.12
CA ASP A 36 3.83 -9.60 -11.07
C ASP A 36 2.68 -8.73 -10.48
N VAL A 37 2.67 -8.48 -9.17
CA VAL A 37 1.66 -7.70 -8.46
C VAL A 37 2.15 -6.26 -8.31
N ARG A 38 1.36 -5.30 -8.84
CA ARG A 38 1.63 -3.86 -8.66
C ARG A 38 1.39 -3.44 -7.20
N ALA A 39 2.26 -2.60 -6.68
CA ALA A 39 2.10 -2.02 -5.35
C ALA A 39 0.99 -0.95 -5.35
N LYS A 40 0.13 -0.93 -4.32
CA LYS A 40 -0.92 0.09 -4.15
C LYS A 40 -0.32 1.50 -4.07
N TRP A 41 0.82 1.60 -3.39
CA TRP A 41 1.66 2.78 -3.35
C TRP A 41 3.11 2.35 -3.17
N THR A 42 4.02 3.22 -3.58
CA THR A 42 5.44 3.15 -3.25
C THR A 42 5.93 4.49 -2.72
N PHE A 43 7.00 4.47 -1.94
CA PHE A 43 7.71 5.68 -1.59
C PHE A 43 8.84 5.91 -2.58
N ASP A 44 8.84 7.07 -3.23
CA ASP A 44 10.02 7.63 -3.88
C ASP A 44 10.42 8.93 -3.19
N LEU A 45 11.11 8.79 -2.05
CA LEU A 45 11.49 9.93 -1.21
C LEU A 45 12.57 10.80 -1.86
N ARG A 46 13.22 10.34 -2.94
CA ARG A 46 14.22 11.13 -3.68
C ARG A 46 13.57 12.32 -4.38
N GLU A 47 12.34 12.18 -4.84
CA GLU A 47 11.52 13.25 -5.41
C GLU A 47 11.28 14.41 -4.42
N VAL A 48 11.43 14.13 -3.13
CA VAL A 48 11.36 15.13 -2.05
C VAL A 48 12.74 15.62 -1.67
N LEU A 49 13.65 14.69 -1.36
CA LEU A 49 14.97 14.97 -0.82
C LEU A 49 15.88 15.72 -1.80
N LEU A 50 15.66 15.56 -3.11
CA LEU A 50 16.41 16.28 -4.17
C LEU A 50 15.78 17.61 -4.57
N THR A 51 14.84 18.13 -3.78
CA THR A 51 14.30 19.49 -3.95
C THR A 51 14.99 20.44 -2.97
N PRO A 52 15.15 21.74 -3.29
CA PRO A 52 15.79 22.68 -2.37
C PRO A 52 15.14 22.70 -0.98
N GLU A 53 13.80 22.70 -0.93
CA GLU A 53 13.06 22.71 0.33
C GLU A 53 13.14 21.38 1.07
N GLY A 54 12.90 20.25 0.40
CA GLY A 54 12.96 18.94 1.05
C GLY A 54 14.36 18.58 1.56
N SER A 55 15.40 18.97 0.81
CA SER A 55 16.80 18.86 1.22
C SER A 55 17.10 19.68 2.48
N TYR A 56 16.65 20.93 2.51
CA TYR A 56 16.81 21.80 3.67
C TYR A 56 16.05 21.26 4.90
N LEU A 57 14.76 20.95 4.78
CA LEU A 57 13.92 20.49 5.88
C LEU A 57 14.39 19.14 6.44
N SER A 58 14.78 18.20 5.57
CA SER A 58 15.35 16.92 6.02
C SER A 58 16.63 17.14 6.82
N SER A 59 17.52 18.05 6.39
CA SER A 59 18.75 18.35 7.15
C SER A 59 18.48 18.85 8.59
N VAL A 60 17.43 19.64 8.78
CA VAL A 60 16.95 20.10 10.10
C VAL A 60 16.52 18.90 10.94
N LEU A 61 15.65 18.05 10.38
CA LEU A 61 15.09 16.89 11.07
C LEU A 61 16.17 15.89 11.47
N PHE A 62 17.06 15.52 10.55
CA PHE A 62 18.16 14.60 10.82
C PHE A 62 19.15 15.18 11.84
N SER A 63 19.49 16.47 11.76
CA SER A 63 20.35 17.14 12.75
C SER A 63 19.78 17.04 14.17
N GLU A 64 18.46 17.23 14.32
CA GLU A 64 17.77 17.09 15.61
C GLU A 64 17.73 15.64 16.08
N MET A 65 17.38 14.69 15.20
CA MET A 65 17.33 13.27 15.54
C MET A 65 18.69 12.72 15.95
N LEU A 66 19.78 13.25 15.39
CA LEU A 66 21.15 12.89 15.78
C LEU A 66 21.55 13.35 17.18
N LYS A 67 20.77 14.24 17.83
CA LYS A 67 21.03 14.59 19.24
C LYS A 67 20.89 13.35 20.14
N GLY A 68 21.84 13.20 21.05
CA GLY A 68 21.93 12.05 21.96
C GLY A 68 22.49 10.78 21.32
N PHE A 69 23.11 10.87 20.15
CA PHE A 69 24.06 9.87 19.66
C PHE A 69 25.49 10.37 19.92
N ASP A 70 26.38 9.44 20.23
CA ASP A 70 27.83 9.66 20.28
C ASP A 70 28.44 9.08 19.00
N PHE A 71 28.83 9.96 18.06
CA PHE A 71 29.24 9.56 16.71
C PHE A 71 30.22 10.55 16.09
N ASP A 72 31.08 10.02 15.22
CA ASP A 72 32.10 10.76 14.48
C ASP A 72 31.65 11.07 13.05
N MET A 73 30.84 10.20 12.43
CA MET A 73 30.45 10.31 11.02
C MET A 73 29.00 9.92 10.77
N VAL A 74 28.44 10.43 9.68
CA VAL A 74 27.07 10.11 9.25
C VAL A 74 27.06 9.69 7.78
N GLY A 75 26.27 8.68 7.42
CA GLY A 75 26.29 8.15 6.07
C GLY A 75 25.34 7.00 5.86
N GLY A 76 25.21 6.48 4.64
CA GLY A 76 24.20 5.46 4.39
C GLY A 76 24.31 4.72 3.07
N PRO A 77 23.42 3.75 2.83
CA PRO A 77 23.38 3.01 1.58
C PRO A 77 23.00 3.89 0.39
N SER A 78 23.74 3.75 -0.71
CA SER A 78 23.43 4.37 -2.00
C SER A 78 22.11 3.83 -2.57
N LEU A 79 21.25 4.62 -3.22
CA LEU A 79 21.43 6.01 -3.68
C LEU A 79 20.70 7.07 -2.81
N ALA A 80 19.81 6.64 -1.91
CA ALA A 80 18.94 7.57 -1.21
C ALA A 80 19.71 8.38 -0.14
N ALA A 81 20.71 7.77 0.50
CA ALA A 81 21.50 8.41 1.54
C ALA A 81 22.27 9.63 1.03
N GLU A 82 22.72 9.67 -0.23
CA GLU A 82 23.43 10.82 -0.82
C GLU A 82 22.60 12.12 -0.71
N ALA A 83 21.29 12.03 -0.96
CA ALA A 83 20.37 13.16 -0.91
C ALA A 83 20.14 13.69 0.51
N ILE A 84 20.46 12.90 1.54
CA ILE A 84 20.35 13.26 2.96
C ILE A 84 21.70 13.73 3.50
N VAL A 85 22.78 12.99 3.21
CA VAL A 85 24.11 13.23 3.78
C VAL A 85 24.66 14.59 3.36
N CYS A 86 24.58 14.95 2.08
CA CYS A 86 25.11 16.22 1.57
C CYS A 86 24.53 17.46 2.27
N PRO A 87 23.19 17.66 2.33
CA PRO A 87 22.65 18.82 3.04
C PRO A 87 22.83 18.71 4.57
N LEU A 88 22.83 17.51 5.13
CA LEU A 88 23.00 17.30 6.57
C LEU A 88 24.38 17.72 7.07
N ILE A 89 25.46 17.33 6.40
CA ILE A 89 26.81 17.71 6.84
C ILE A 89 27.03 19.23 6.73
N LEU A 90 26.45 19.87 5.70
CA LEU A 90 26.45 21.34 5.56
C LEU A 90 25.65 22.00 6.68
N HIS A 91 24.48 21.46 7.00
CA HIS A 91 23.65 21.94 8.10
C HIS A 91 24.36 21.82 9.45
N LEU A 92 24.98 20.67 9.73
CA LEU A 92 25.76 20.44 10.95
C LEU A 92 26.93 21.41 11.05
N ARG A 93 27.66 21.65 9.93
CA ARG A 93 28.77 22.61 9.87
C ARG A 93 28.32 24.03 10.16
N LYS A 94 27.19 24.46 9.58
CA LYS A 94 26.59 25.77 9.85
C LYS A 94 26.22 25.96 11.33
N ASN A 95 25.87 24.86 12.01
CA ASN A 95 25.57 24.83 13.44
C ASN A 95 26.78 24.44 14.32
N GLY A 96 28.01 24.63 13.82
CA GLY A 96 29.24 24.47 14.60
C GLY A 96 29.73 23.03 14.79
N LYS A 97 29.09 22.03 14.19
CA LYS A 97 29.51 20.63 14.28
C LYS A 97 30.29 20.20 13.05
N ASN A 98 31.48 19.62 13.22
CA ASN A 98 32.31 19.14 12.13
C ASN A 98 32.18 17.62 11.96
N VAL A 99 31.10 17.18 11.30
CA VAL A 99 30.79 15.76 11.10
C VAL A 99 30.94 15.42 9.61
N PRO A 100 31.94 14.62 9.20
CA PRO A 100 32.07 14.18 7.82
C PRO A 100 31.01 13.14 7.42
N GLY A 101 30.73 13.10 6.11
CA GLY A 101 29.81 12.17 5.48
C GLY A 101 30.49 10.91 4.94
N PHE A 102 29.77 9.79 4.85
CA PHE A 102 30.18 8.60 4.11
C PHE A 102 29.03 7.99 3.29
N ILE A 103 29.33 7.20 2.27
CA ILE A 103 28.33 6.51 1.42
C ILE A 103 28.71 5.05 1.23
N VAL A 104 27.77 4.13 1.45
CA VAL A 104 27.95 2.69 1.25
C VAL A 104 27.39 2.29 -0.11
N ARG A 105 28.25 1.83 -1.01
CA ARG A 105 27.88 1.47 -2.37
C ARG A 105 27.15 0.12 -2.43
N LYS A 106 26.26 -0.04 -3.42
CA LYS A 106 25.70 -1.36 -3.77
C LYS A 106 26.76 -2.27 -4.39
N GLU A 107 27.61 -1.72 -5.25
CA GLU A 107 28.65 -2.47 -5.96
C GLU A 107 29.98 -1.72 -5.92
N ALA A 108 31.07 -2.48 -5.92
CA ALA A 108 32.39 -1.89 -5.99
C ALA A 108 32.65 -1.32 -7.39
N LYS A 109 33.54 -0.33 -7.49
CA LYS A 109 33.95 0.19 -8.80
C LYS A 109 34.63 -0.91 -9.63
N SER A 110 34.41 -0.90 -10.95
CA SER A 110 35.08 -1.77 -11.91
C SER A 110 36.56 -1.40 -12.13
N SER A 111 36.98 -0.19 -11.73
CA SER A 111 38.37 0.28 -11.82
C SER A 111 38.68 1.32 -10.73
N GLY A 112 39.97 1.46 -10.38
CA GLY A 112 40.45 2.33 -9.30
C GLY A 112 40.45 1.66 -7.91
N LEU A 113 40.45 2.47 -6.83
CA LEU A 113 40.32 1.94 -5.47
C LEU A 113 38.95 1.28 -5.29
N ILE A 114 38.94 -0.05 -5.25
CA ILE A 114 37.76 -0.91 -5.13
C ILE A 114 37.24 -0.85 -3.67
N LYS A 115 36.60 0.26 -3.31
CA LYS A 115 35.99 0.48 -1.99
C LYS A 115 34.48 0.36 -2.09
N LEU A 116 33.87 -0.28 -1.09
CA LEU A 116 32.41 -0.33 -0.91
C LEU A 116 31.90 0.79 0.01
N VAL A 117 32.80 1.50 0.70
CA VAL A 117 32.47 2.67 1.53
C VAL A 117 33.32 3.85 1.07
N GLU A 118 32.65 4.93 0.67
CA GLU A 118 33.24 6.19 0.20
C GLU A 118 33.18 7.23 1.32
N GLY A 119 34.11 8.19 1.30
CA GLY A 119 34.26 9.22 2.34
C GLY A 119 35.54 9.04 3.18
N PRO A 120 35.85 9.97 4.09
CA PRO A 120 37.05 9.95 4.92
C PRO A 120 36.88 8.99 6.12
N VAL A 121 36.43 7.76 5.84
CA VAL A 121 36.17 6.74 6.84
C VAL A 121 37.48 6.27 7.47
N ASN A 122 37.52 6.27 8.80
CA ASN A 122 38.67 5.80 9.58
C ASN A 122 38.27 4.59 10.43
N GLU A 123 39.27 3.78 10.79
CA GLU A 123 39.08 2.68 11.72
C GLU A 123 38.65 3.23 13.09
N ARG A 124 37.73 2.54 13.75
CA ARG A 124 37.13 2.87 15.06
C ARG A 124 36.19 4.08 15.08
N ALA A 125 35.91 4.71 13.94
CA ALA A 125 34.84 5.72 13.87
C ALA A 125 33.51 5.14 14.35
N LYS A 126 32.85 5.85 15.25
CA LYS A 126 31.44 5.64 15.56
C LYS A 126 30.60 6.29 14.46
N VAL A 127 29.73 5.51 13.84
CA VAL A 127 28.96 5.96 12.67
C VAL A 127 27.48 5.80 12.89
N VAL A 128 26.71 6.82 12.50
CA VAL A 128 25.25 6.72 12.40
C VAL A 128 24.86 6.50 10.95
N LEU A 129 24.11 5.43 10.70
CA LEU A 129 23.51 5.23 9.38
C LEU A 129 22.31 6.16 9.19
N VAL A 130 22.26 6.85 8.06
CA VAL A 130 21.08 7.57 7.59
C VAL A 130 20.50 6.91 6.35
N ASP A 131 19.18 6.83 6.25
CA ASP A 131 18.49 6.32 5.06
C ASP A 131 17.13 6.98 4.89
N ASP A 132 16.55 6.91 3.70
CA ASP A 132 15.23 7.48 3.44
C ASP A 132 14.11 6.64 4.09
N ALA A 133 14.18 5.32 4.01
CA ALA A 133 13.15 4.46 4.60
C ALA A 133 13.68 3.16 5.20
N ILE A 134 13.09 2.69 6.30
CA ILE A 134 13.29 1.34 6.83
C ILE A 134 12.05 0.49 6.57
N ASN A 135 12.20 -0.52 5.72
CA ASN A 135 11.22 -1.61 5.54
C ASN A 135 11.71 -2.85 6.33
N GLN A 136 12.15 -3.92 5.66
CA GLN A 136 12.68 -5.12 6.34
C GLN A 136 14.08 -4.94 6.97
N GLY A 137 14.77 -3.83 6.71
CA GLY A 137 16.10 -3.56 7.28
C GLY A 137 17.30 -4.14 6.53
N ASN A 138 17.10 -4.96 5.48
CA ASN A 138 18.19 -5.67 4.77
C ASN A 138 19.34 -4.76 4.29
N SER A 139 19.02 -3.59 3.72
CA SER A 139 20.07 -2.65 3.26
C SER A 139 20.90 -2.09 4.42
N LYS A 140 20.28 -1.91 5.60
CA LYS A 140 20.93 -1.40 6.81
C LYS A 140 21.88 -2.45 7.37
N PHE A 141 21.43 -3.70 7.47
CA PHE A 141 22.28 -4.80 7.92
C PHE A 141 23.49 -5.00 7.02
N ARG A 142 23.29 -4.93 5.70
CA ARG A 142 24.40 -4.98 4.73
C ARG A 142 25.41 -3.86 4.98
N SER A 143 24.94 -2.63 5.14
CA SER A 143 25.80 -1.47 5.39
C SER A 143 26.53 -1.55 6.72
N ILE A 144 25.86 -1.96 7.80
CA ILE A 144 26.47 -2.19 9.12
C ILE A 144 27.60 -3.22 9.02
N ASN A 145 27.38 -4.33 8.31
CA ASN A 145 28.40 -5.35 8.13
C ASN A 145 29.62 -4.83 7.34
N LEU A 146 29.39 -4.05 6.28
CA LEU A 146 30.48 -3.44 5.50
C LEU A 146 31.26 -2.40 6.32
N LEU A 147 30.57 -1.60 7.15
CA LEU A 147 31.21 -0.63 8.05
C LEU A 147 32.01 -1.33 9.14
N ARG A 148 31.49 -2.43 9.70
CA ARG A 148 32.24 -3.28 10.64
C ARG A 148 33.50 -3.86 10.02
N GLN A 149 33.43 -4.33 8.76
CA GLN A 149 34.59 -4.81 8.01
C GLN A 149 35.61 -3.69 7.72
N ALA A 150 35.14 -2.45 7.57
CA ALA A 150 35.99 -1.26 7.48
C ALA A 150 36.52 -0.77 8.85
N GLY A 151 36.27 -1.50 9.93
CA GLY A 151 36.74 -1.18 11.28
C GLY A 151 35.89 -0.15 12.02
N CYS A 152 34.74 0.29 11.48
CA CYS A 152 33.85 1.25 12.13
C CYS A 152 32.87 0.57 13.08
N GLU A 153 32.38 1.34 14.06
CA GLU A 153 31.32 0.95 14.97
C GLU A 153 30.00 1.65 14.56
N ALA A 154 29.05 0.90 14.02
CA ALA A 154 27.71 1.46 13.79
C ALA A 154 26.97 1.61 15.12
N VAL A 155 26.67 2.83 15.54
CA VAL A 155 26.03 3.11 16.85
C VAL A 155 24.52 3.29 16.75
N GLY A 156 23.99 3.43 15.53
CA GLY A 156 22.56 3.47 15.30
C GLY A 156 22.15 3.82 13.89
N VAL A 157 20.84 3.92 13.70
CA VAL A 157 20.20 4.20 12.42
C VAL A 157 19.18 5.31 12.59
N VAL A 158 19.24 6.32 11.73
CA VAL A 158 18.24 7.39 11.65
C VAL A 158 17.62 7.34 10.27
N THR A 159 16.29 7.34 10.17
CA THR A 159 15.62 7.30 8.86
C THR A 159 14.54 8.35 8.73
N LEU A 160 14.17 8.70 7.50
CA LEU A 160 13.04 9.61 7.29
C LEU A 160 11.72 8.89 7.59
N VAL A 161 11.49 7.70 7.02
CA VAL A 161 10.24 6.92 7.18
C VAL A 161 10.51 5.50 7.68
N ASP A 162 9.94 5.12 8.83
CA ASP A 162 9.98 3.74 9.32
C ASP A 162 8.66 3.00 9.07
N PHE A 163 8.74 1.82 8.44
CA PHE A 163 7.60 0.96 8.17
C PHE A 163 7.08 0.24 9.41
N ARG A 164 7.87 0.18 10.50
CA ARG A 164 7.54 -0.49 11.77
C ARG A 164 7.11 -1.94 11.66
N ASN A 165 7.39 -2.60 10.54
CA ASN A 165 7.01 -3.99 10.33
C ASN A 165 7.96 -4.95 11.06
N THR A 166 9.24 -4.92 10.73
CA THR A 166 10.27 -5.83 11.23
C THR A 166 11.65 -5.19 11.27
N GLY A 167 12.00 -4.28 10.34
CA GLY A 167 13.37 -3.79 10.20
C GLY A 167 13.91 -3.00 11.40
N SER A 168 13.16 -2.00 11.88
CA SER A 168 13.56 -1.20 13.04
C SER A 168 13.63 -2.04 14.32
N LYS A 169 12.59 -2.83 14.60
CA LYS A 169 12.57 -3.77 15.73
C LYS A 169 13.77 -4.72 15.73
N ASN A 170 14.13 -5.27 14.57
CA ASN A 170 15.24 -6.20 14.44
C ASN A 170 16.62 -5.53 14.65
N LEU A 171 16.75 -4.24 14.28
CA LEU A 171 17.92 -3.43 14.59
C LEU A 171 18.01 -3.13 16.10
N GLU A 172 16.89 -2.77 16.72
CA GLU A 172 16.81 -2.49 18.17
C GLU A 172 17.12 -3.72 19.02
N GLU A 173 16.59 -4.90 18.65
CA GLU A 173 16.91 -6.18 19.31
C GLU A 173 18.40 -6.53 19.26
N ARG A 174 19.15 -5.95 18.32
CA ARG A 174 20.60 -6.10 18.18
C ARG A 174 21.39 -4.96 18.84
N GLY A 175 20.72 -4.13 19.63
CA GLY A 175 21.32 -3.05 20.41
C GLY A 175 21.54 -1.74 19.67
N PHE A 176 21.06 -1.61 18.42
CA PHE A 176 21.18 -0.36 17.68
C PHE A 176 20.08 0.61 18.10
N LYS A 177 20.45 1.87 18.37
CA LYS A 177 19.46 2.93 18.57
C LYS A 177 18.86 3.34 17.22
N VAL A 178 17.55 3.20 17.08
CA VAL A 178 16.81 3.59 15.87
C VAL A 178 15.98 4.84 16.14
N LYS A 179 16.02 5.82 15.23
CA LYS A 179 15.07 6.94 15.22
C LYS A 179 14.50 7.14 13.82
N SER A 180 13.25 7.56 13.74
CA SER A 180 12.66 8.01 12.48
C SER A 180 11.91 9.32 12.66
N ALA A 181 11.86 10.13 11.60
CA ALA A 181 11.05 11.36 11.61
C ALA A 181 9.56 11.03 11.46
N PHE A 182 9.28 10.00 10.66
CA PHE A 182 7.93 9.51 10.39
C PHE A 182 7.86 7.99 10.51
N VAL A 183 6.64 7.53 10.70
CA VAL A 183 6.21 6.13 10.59
C VAL A 183 5.09 6.06 9.56
N LEU A 184 4.72 4.87 9.07
CA LEU A 184 3.64 4.77 8.06
C LEU A 184 2.35 5.45 8.48
N ASN A 185 1.99 5.37 9.76
CA ASN A 185 0.77 5.98 10.29
C ASN A 185 0.81 7.52 10.34
N ASP A 186 1.96 8.17 10.11
CA ASP A 186 2.02 9.63 9.92
C ASP A 186 1.51 10.06 8.54
N PHE A 187 1.33 9.08 7.64
CA PHE A 187 0.87 9.30 6.29
C PHE A 187 -0.50 8.65 6.08
N PRO A 188 -1.34 9.28 5.26
CA PRO A 188 -2.57 8.68 4.76
C PRO A 188 -2.24 7.57 3.76
N LEU A 189 -1.68 6.46 4.22
CA LEU A 189 -1.41 5.27 3.39
C LEU A 189 -2.54 4.26 3.53
N ASN A 190 -3.29 4.36 4.63
CA ASN A 190 -4.57 3.71 4.86
C ASN A 190 -5.74 4.65 4.56
N GLU A 191 -5.49 5.96 4.55
CA GLU A 191 -6.46 6.95 4.10
C GLU A 191 -6.22 7.14 2.60
N ASN A 192 -7.24 6.89 1.80
CA ASN A 192 -7.20 7.36 0.45
C ASN A 192 -7.22 8.88 0.53
N LYS A 193 -6.11 9.50 0.16
CA LYS A 193 -6.16 10.87 -0.31
C LYS A 193 -7.09 10.88 -1.52
N LEU A 194 -8.35 11.19 -1.24
CA LEU A 194 -9.28 11.77 -2.19
C LEU A 194 -8.51 12.78 -3.02
N PHE A 195 -8.42 12.55 -4.32
CA PHE A 195 -8.44 13.67 -5.24
C PHE A 195 -9.83 14.28 -5.14
N ILE A 196 -10.01 15.27 -4.26
CA ILE A 196 -11.09 16.24 -4.45
C ILE A 196 -10.66 17.06 -5.67
N TYR A 197 -11.19 16.74 -6.84
CA TYR A 197 -11.18 17.66 -7.96
C TYR A 197 -12.15 18.80 -7.64
N GLU A 198 -11.67 19.81 -6.91
CA GLU A 198 -12.46 21.01 -6.56
C GLU A 198 -12.68 21.96 -7.75
N ASN A 199 -12.23 21.57 -8.95
CA ASN A 199 -12.78 22.02 -10.22
C ASN A 199 -13.00 20.79 -11.09
N ALA A 200 -14.21 20.27 -11.11
CA ALA A 200 -14.62 19.33 -12.14
C ALA A 200 -14.61 20.08 -13.48
N SER A 201 -13.48 20.06 -14.20
CA SER A 201 -13.56 20.06 -15.65
C SER A 201 -14.17 18.73 -16.03
N VAL A 202 -15.40 18.75 -16.53
CA VAL A 202 -15.94 17.63 -17.29
C VAL A 202 -15.02 17.45 -18.49
N THR A 203 -14.05 16.56 -18.37
CA THR A 203 -13.43 15.95 -19.54
C THR A 203 -14.29 14.76 -19.87
N GLU A 204 -15.07 14.87 -20.95
CA GLU A 204 -15.45 13.69 -21.72
C GLU A 204 -14.14 13.05 -22.20
N ALA A 205 -13.60 12.13 -21.40
CA ALA A 205 -12.74 11.13 -21.96
C ALA A 205 -13.64 10.28 -22.87
N LYS A 206 -13.54 10.48 -24.19
CA LYS A 206 -13.90 9.45 -25.15
C LYS A 206 -12.95 8.27 -24.90
N PHE A 207 -13.30 7.47 -23.91
CA PHE A 207 -12.81 6.11 -23.82
C PHE A 207 -13.52 5.38 -24.94
N GLU A 208 -12.85 5.22 -26.08
CA GLU A 208 -13.17 4.12 -26.98
C GLU A 208 -12.55 2.90 -26.31
N PRO A 209 -13.32 2.06 -25.59
CA PRO A 209 -12.76 0.81 -25.12
C PRO A 209 -12.27 0.09 -26.36
N GLU A 210 -10.97 -0.21 -26.44
CA GLU A 210 -10.57 -1.36 -27.22
C GLU A 210 -11.39 -2.51 -26.64
N LYS A 211 -12.35 -3.03 -27.42
CA LYS A 211 -13.12 -4.21 -27.06
C LYS A 211 -12.15 -5.38 -27.01
N HIS A 212 -11.40 -5.48 -25.93
CA HIS A 212 -10.79 -6.72 -25.53
C HIS A 212 -11.92 -7.53 -24.89
N SER A 213 -12.73 -8.18 -25.72
CA SER A 213 -13.51 -9.32 -25.25
C SER A 213 -12.48 -10.34 -24.78
N LYS A 214 -12.23 -10.42 -23.48
CA LYS A 214 -11.59 -11.61 -22.93
C LYS A 214 -12.56 -12.75 -23.25
N GLU A 215 -12.15 -13.62 -24.17
CA GLU A 215 -12.93 -14.80 -24.48
C GLU A 215 -13.20 -15.57 -23.19
N VAL A 216 -14.45 -15.99 -23.00
CA VAL A 216 -14.80 -16.93 -21.94
C VAL A 216 -13.89 -18.15 -22.15
N PRO A 217 -13.21 -18.67 -21.10
CA PRO A 217 -12.38 -19.86 -21.26
C PRO A 217 -13.16 -20.94 -22.02
N ALA A 218 -12.57 -21.57 -23.05
CA ALA A 218 -13.29 -22.47 -23.96
C ALA A 218 -14.13 -23.56 -23.24
N ILE A 219 -13.67 -23.97 -22.05
CA ILE A 219 -14.34 -24.91 -21.15
C ILE A 219 -15.70 -24.43 -20.61
N LEU A 220 -15.89 -23.11 -20.56
CA LEU A 220 -17.10 -22.42 -20.14
C LEU A 220 -17.96 -21.96 -21.32
N GLU A 221 -17.55 -22.24 -22.57
CA GLU A 221 -18.28 -21.78 -23.76
C GLU A 221 -19.73 -22.28 -23.78
N GLN A 222 -19.95 -23.51 -23.32
CA GLN A 222 -21.29 -24.10 -23.16
C GLN A 222 -22.19 -23.36 -22.15
N TYR A 223 -21.61 -22.52 -21.29
CA TYR A 223 -22.32 -21.74 -20.28
C TYR A 223 -22.32 -20.24 -20.57
N ARG A 224 -21.73 -19.80 -21.70
CA ARG A 224 -21.42 -18.39 -21.99
C ARG A 224 -22.58 -17.43 -21.74
N ASP A 225 -23.77 -17.76 -22.23
CA ASP A 225 -24.95 -16.89 -22.15
C ASP A 225 -25.64 -16.91 -20.79
N ASP A 226 -25.36 -17.95 -19.98
CA ASP A 226 -25.96 -18.14 -18.67
C ASP A 226 -25.09 -17.66 -17.52
N ILE A 227 -23.79 -17.40 -17.75
CA ILE A 227 -22.90 -16.91 -16.69
C ILE A 227 -23.38 -15.55 -16.18
N ARG A 228 -23.38 -15.39 -14.86
CA ARG A 228 -23.81 -14.18 -14.14
C ARG A 228 -22.73 -13.75 -13.15
N GLY A 229 -22.42 -12.46 -13.18
CA GLY A 229 -21.37 -11.88 -12.34
C GLY A 229 -19.96 -12.16 -12.87
N LYS A 230 -19.00 -12.34 -11.95
CA LYS A 230 -17.58 -12.55 -12.22
C LYS A 230 -17.26 -14.03 -12.42
N ILE A 231 -16.16 -14.33 -13.10
CA ILE A 231 -15.52 -15.65 -13.13
C ILE A 231 -14.22 -15.55 -12.34
N PHE A 232 -14.00 -16.47 -11.40
CA PHE A 232 -12.76 -16.53 -10.63
C PHE A 232 -11.97 -17.80 -10.96
N VAL A 233 -10.66 -17.66 -11.11
CA VAL A 233 -9.75 -18.78 -11.40
C VAL A 233 -8.71 -18.87 -10.28
N ASP A 234 -8.71 -19.97 -9.56
CA ASP A 234 -7.63 -20.35 -8.67
C ASP A 234 -6.56 -21.09 -9.46
N LYS A 235 -5.54 -20.34 -9.91
CA LYS A 235 -4.47 -20.87 -10.76
C LYS A 235 -3.63 -21.95 -10.07
N MET A 236 -3.55 -21.93 -8.74
CA MET A 236 -2.72 -22.87 -7.99
C MET A 236 -3.44 -24.21 -7.84
N ALA A 237 -4.74 -24.17 -7.54
CA ALA A 237 -5.56 -25.37 -7.44
C ALA A 237 -6.11 -25.86 -8.80
N GLY A 238 -6.05 -25.03 -9.84
CA GLY A 238 -6.63 -25.34 -11.16
C GLY A 238 -8.16 -25.32 -11.16
N ILE A 239 -8.78 -24.48 -10.31
CA ILE A 239 -10.24 -24.46 -10.11
C ILE A 239 -10.84 -23.18 -10.70
N ILE A 240 -11.97 -23.30 -11.39
CA ILE A 240 -12.74 -22.19 -11.94
C ILE A 240 -14.09 -22.11 -11.22
N PHE A 241 -14.44 -20.92 -10.74
CA PHE A 241 -15.68 -20.62 -10.04
C PHE A 241 -16.52 -19.65 -10.86
N PHE A 242 -17.81 -19.95 -10.97
CA PHE A 242 -18.79 -19.14 -11.68
C PHE A 242 -20.20 -19.41 -11.16
N ALA A 243 -21.16 -18.57 -11.54
CA ALA A 243 -22.57 -18.75 -11.28
C ALA A 243 -23.38 -18.58 -12.55
N LEU A 244 -24.53 -19.27 -12.60
CA LEU A 244 -25.43 -19.23 -13.74
C LEU A 244 -26.79 -18.60 -13.39
N SER A 245 -27.48 -18.13 -14.42
CA SER A 245 -28.86 -17.62 -14.44
C SER A 245 -29.86 -18.60 -13.80
N ASP A 246 -29.62 -19.91 -13.97
CA ASP A 246 -30.41 -21.01 -13.41
C ASP A 246 -30.40 -21.09 -11.86
N GLY A 247 -29.59 -20.24 -11.23
CA GLY A 247 -29.48 -20.09 -9.79
C GLY A 247 -28.50 -21.05 -9.12
N VAL A 248 -27.56 -21.62 -9.88
CA VAL A 248 -26.55 -22.55 -9.39
C VAL A 248 -25.14 -21.93 -9.46
N ALA A 249 -24.41 -22.06 -8.34
CA ALA A 249 -22.98 -21.77 -8.26
C ALA A 249 -22.16 -23.03 -8.53
N TYR A 250 -21.05 -22.89 -9.23
CA TYR A 250 -20.18 -24.00 -9.66
C TYR A 250 -18.72 -23.78 -9.27
N ALA A 251 -18.05 -24.89 -8.98
CA ALA A 251 -16.61 -25.04 -9.12
C ALA A 251 -16.30 -26.21 -10.05
N ILE A 252 -15.48 -25.95 -11.06
CA ILE A 252 -14.99 -26.97 -11.99
C ILE A 252 -13.46 -26.98 -11.99
N ASP A 253 -12.86 -28.10 -12.34
CA ASP A 253 -11.42 -28.17 -12.59
C ASP A 253 -11.05 -27.65 -14.01
N SER A 254 -9.77 -27.74 -14.35
CA SER A 254 -9.25 -27.35 -15.67
C SER A 254 -9.68 -28.28 -16.82
N SER A 255 -10.24 -29.45 -16.51
CA SER A 255 -10.78 -30.42 -17.49
C SER A 255 -12.27 -30.21 -17.75
N GLY A 256 -12.96 -29.51 -16.84
CA GLY A 256 -14.38 -29.19 -16.93
C GLY A 256 -15.23 -30.03 -15.99
N ASP A 257 -14.59 -30.89 -15.19
CA ASP A 257 -15.26 -31.75 -14.25
C ASP A 257 -15.76 -30.93 -13.05
N VAL A 258 -17.01 -31.18 -12.67
CA VAL A 258 -17.64 -30.48 -11.56
C VAL A 258 -17.08 -30.99 -10.24
N LEU A 259 -16.32 -30.13 -9.56
CA LEU A 259 -15.83 -30.39 -8.20
C LEU A 259 -16.96 -30.23 -7.19
N TRP A 260 -17.75 -29.17 -7.33
CA TRP A 260 -18.99 -28.99 -6.58
C TRP A 260 -19.96 -28.06 -7.32
N LYS A 261 -21.25 -28.19 -7.01
CA LYS A 261 -22.30 -27.25 -7.41
C LYS A 261 -23.31 -27.02 -6.28
N ARG A 262 -23.85 -25.81 -6.19
CA ARG A 262 -24.78 -25.42 -5.12
C ARG A 262 -25.91 -24.55 -5.65
N ARG A 263 -27.16 -24.98 -5.45
CA ARG A 263 -28.35 -24.17 -5.73
C ARG A 263 -28.49 -23.09 -4.65
N LEU A 264 -28.51 -21.82 -5.06
CA LEU A 264 -28.62 -20.66 -4.17
C LEU A 264 -29.91 -19.86 -4.37
N GLY A 265 -30.61 -20.05 -5.49
CA GLY A 265 -31.90 -19.40 -5.74
C GLY A 265 -32.24 -19.33 -7.22
N ILE A 266 -32.53 -18.10 -7.66
CA ILE A 266 -32.82 -17.69 -9.04
C ILE A 266 -31.89 -16.51 -9.35
N GLU A 267 -31.32 -16.47 -10.55
CA GLU A 267 -30.39 -15.42 -11.02
C GLU A 267 -29.29 -15.13 -9.98
N VAL A 268 -28.31 -16.04 -9.92
CA VAL A 268 -27.21 -15.98 -8.96
C VAL A 268 -26.00 -15.37 -9.63
N HIS A 269 -25.44 -14.33 -9.03
CA HIS A 269 -24.24 -13.66 -9.51
C HIS A 269 -23.09 -13.95 -8.57
N LEU A 270 -21.95 -14.39 -9.10
CA LEU A 270 -20.70 -14.45 -8.34
C LEU A 270 -20.11 -13.05 -8.25
N GLU A 271 -20.01 -12.50 -7.04
CA GLU A 271 -19.69 -11.09 -6.84
C GLU A 271 -18.26 -10.88 -6.38
N SER A 272 -17.76 -11.70 -5.45
CA SER A 272 -16.46 -11.47 -4.85
C SER A 272 -15.85 -12.74 -4.26
N GLN A 273 -14.56 -12.71 -3.97
CA GLN A 273 -13.85 -13.81 -3.32
C GLN A 273 -12.74 -13.31 -2.40
N ASP A 274 -12.40 -14.14 -1.41
CA ASP A 274 -11.14 -14.06 -0.66
C ASP A 274 -10.48 -15.46 -0.64
N ALA A 275 -9.44 -15.67 0.17
CA ALA A 275 -8.66 -16.91 0.21
C ALA A 275 -9.50 -18.18 0.35
N SER A 276 -10.57 -18.17 1.16
CA SER A 276 -11.41 -19.34 1.44
C SER A 276 -12.91 -19.14 1.19
N ILE A 277 -13.33 -17.94 0.80
CA ILE A 277 -14.76 -17.57 0.71
C ILE A 277 -15.09 -17.13 -0.72
N LEU A 278 -16.24 -17.57 -1.20
CA LEU A 278 -16.91 -17.02 -2.38
C LEU A 278 -18.20 -16.32 -1.94
N LEU A 279 -18.43 -15.11 -2.45
CA LEU A 279 -19.66 -14.36 -2.21
C LEU A 279 -20.52 -14.31 -3.46
N PHE A 280 -21.79 -14.67 -3.27
CA PHE A 280 -22.80 -14.64 -4.31
C PHE A 280 -23.93 -13.72 -3.89
N ARG A 281 -24.51 -12.98 -4.84
CA ARG A 281 -25.81 -12.32 -4.64
C ARG A 281 -26.86 -12.97 -5.53
N THR A 282 -28.12 -12.77 -5.16
CA THR A 282 -29.26 -13.19 -5.98
C THR A 282 -30.16 -11.99 -6.23
N ASP A 283 -30.87 -12.01 -7.35
CA ASP A 283 -31.91 -10.99 -7.61
C ASP A 283 -33.11 -11.08 -6.64
N SER A 284 -33.21 -12.18 -5.87
CA SER A 284 -34.12 -12.34 -4.74
C SER A 284 -33.59 -11.76 -3.41
N TYR A 285 -32.84 -10.66 -3.46
CA TYR A 285 -32.42 -9.85 -2.30
C TYR A 285 -31.46 -10.53 -1.30
N ARG A 286 -30.87 -11.67 -1.64
CA ARG A 286 -29.96 -12.41 -0.75
C ARG A 286 -28.49 -12.32 -1.15
N VAL A 287 -27.64 -12.47 -0.15
CA VAL A 287 -26.19 -12.68 -0.26
C VAL A 287 -25.83 -14.00 0.42
N PHE A 288 -25.01 -14.80 -0.24
CA PHE A 288 -24.51 -16.07 0.28
C PHE A 288 -22.99 -16.04 0.36
N SER A 289 -22.45 -16.56 1.46
CA SER A 289 -21.04 -16.92 1.58
C SER A 289 -20.89 -18.42 1.51
N LEU A 290 -20.05 -18.89 0.60
CA LEU A 290 -19.72 -20.30 0.44
C LEU A 290 -18.25 -20.52 0.76
N ASP A 291 -17.95 -21.68 1.34
CA ASP A 291 -16.59 -22.20 1.41
C ASP A 291 -16.11 -22.54 0.00
N LYS A 292 -14.96 -21.97 -0.39
CA LYS A 292 -14.41 -22.08 -1.74
C LYS A 292 -14.04 -23.52 -2.10
N GLY A 293 -13.59 -24.32 -1.13
CA GLY A 293 -13.16 -25.70 -1.36
C GLY A 293 -14.32 -26.69 -1.52
N THR A 294 -15.40 -26.51 -0.75
CA THR A 294 -16.48 -27.50 -0.61
C THR A 294 -17.82 -27.06 -1.20
N GLY A 295 -18.01 -25.77 -1.45
CA GLY A 295 -19.30 -25.20 -1.86
C GLY A 295 -20.37 -25.28 -0.76
N ALA A 296 -19.98 -25.48 0.50
CA ALA A 296 -20.86 -25.43 1.65
C ALA A 296 -21.24 -23.97 1.96
N ILE A 297 -22.50 -23.72 2.32
CA ILE A 297 -22.96 -22.39 2.71
C ILE A 297 -22.44 -22.10 4.13
N ASN A 298 -21.58 -21.09 4.25
CA ASN A 298 -21.13 -20.57 5.55
C ASN A 298 -22.24 -19.79 6.23
N TRP A 299 -22.88 -18.89 5.47
CA TRP A 299 -23.99 -18.07 5.94
C TRP A 299 -24.77 -17.49 4.76
N SER A 300 -25.99 -17.03 5.05
CA SER A 300 -26.83 -16.25 4.14
C SER A 300 -27.32 -14.97 4.83
N TYR A 301 -27.36 -13.88 4.09
CA TYR A 301 -27.92 -12.60 4.51
C TYR A 301 -29.07 -12.21 3.57
N GLU A 302 -30.22 -11.85 4.14
CA GLU A 302 -31.38 -11.37 3.38
C GLU A 302 -31.58 -9.89 3.63
N ASN A 303 -31.64 -9.12 2.54
CA ASN A 303 -31.87 -7.69 2.58
C ASN A 303 -33.31 -7.36 2.17
N LYS A 304 -33.81 -6.20 2.58
CA LYS A 304 -35.15 -5.73 2.18
C LYS A 304 -35.19 -5.09 0.79
N ASN A 305 -34.03 -4.88 0.16
CA ASN A 305 -33.89 -4.18 -1.11
C ASN A 305 -32.93 -4.94 -2.02
N MET A 306 -33.04 -4.68 -3.32
CA MET A 306 -32.14 -5.21 -4.34
C MET A 306 -30.68 -5.00 -3.96
N VAL A 307 -29.96 -6.12 -3.80
CA VAL A 307 -28.51 -6.11 -3.64
C VAL A 307 -27.91 -5.98 -5.03
N THR A 308 -27.13 -4.94 -5.22
CA THR A 308 -26.55 -4.58 -6.53
C THR A 308 -25.06 -4.85 -6.61
N ALA A 309 -24.37 -4.88 -5.47
CA ALA A 309 -22.95 -5.19 -5.41
C ALA A 309 -22.59 -5.81 -4.04
N VAL A 310 -21.64 -6.74 -4.05
CA VAL A 310 -21.09 -7.34 -2.84
C VAL A 310 -19.57 -7.43 -2.99
N GLU A 311 -18.83 -6.98 -1.98
CA GLU A 311 -17.36 -7.08 -1.98
C GLU A 311 -16.83 -7.58 -0.63
N ILE A 312 -15.74 -8.34 -0.64
CA ILE A 312 -15.07 -8.86 0.56
C ILE A 312 -13.59 -8.50 0.56
N ASN A 313 -13.06 -8.21 1.75
CA ASN A 313 -11.63 -8.19 2.02
C ASN A 313 -11.34 -8.53 3.49
N GLU A 314 -10.10 -8.28 3.93
CA GLU A 314 -9.65 -8.57 5.29
C GLU A 314 -10.43 -7.85 6.41
N TYR A 315 -11.17 -6.77 6.09
CA TYR A 315 -11.96 -6.00 7.06
C TYR A 315 -13.42 -6.45 7.17
N GLY A 316 -13.93 -7.21 6.18
CA GLY A 316 -15.26 -7.79 6.19
C GLY A 316 -15.92 -7.78 4.83
N VAL A 317 -17.26 -7.78 4.84
CA VAL A 317 -18.08 -7.80 3.63
C VAL A 317 -18.89 -6.51 3.54
N ILE A 318 -18.91 -5.89 2.36
CA ILE A 318 -19.77 -4.75 2.07
C ILE A 318 -20.84 -5.14 1.06
N VAL A 319 -22.07 -4.75 1.36
CA VAL A 319 -23.25 -4.97 0.52
C VAL A 319 -23.84 -3.62 0.11
N GLY A 320 -23.85 -3.34 -1.18
CA GLY A 320 -24.49 -2.19 -1.80
C GLY A 320 -25.89 -2.52 -2.31
N CYS A 321 -26.82 -1.58 -2.14
CA CYS A 321 -28.23 -1.77 -2.50
C CYS A 321 -28.73 -0.69 -3.45
N ALA A 322 -29.68 -1.06 -4.31
CA ALA A 322 -30.28 -0.16 -5.29
C ALA A 322 -30.97 1.07 -4.67
N ASN A 323 -31.30 1.07 -3.37
CA ASN A 323 -31.94 2.21 -2.71
C ASN A 323 -30.96 3.13 -1.96
N GLY A 324 -29.66 3.00 -2.24
CA GLY A 324 -28.62 3.82 -1.64
C GLY A 324 -28.13 3.34 -0.26
N TYR A 325 -28.54 2.17 0.19
CA TYR A 325 -28.04 1.62 1.46
C TYR A 325 -26.78 0.77 1.26
N LEU A 326 -25.81 1.02 2.14
CA LEU A 326 -24.58 0.27 2.27
C LEU A 326 -24.59 -0.46 3.61
N TYR A 327 -24.26 -1.76 3.62
CA TYR A 327 -24.17 -2.56 4.84
C TYR A 327 -22.78 -3.16 4.96
N SER A 328 -22.19 -3.05 6.15
CA SER A 328 -20.99 -3.80 6.53
C SER A 328 -21.39 -5.02 7.32
N LEU A 329 -20.93 -6.18 6.88
CA LEU A 329 -21.20 -7.50 7.46
C LEU A 329 -19.90 -8.13 7.95
N ASP A 330 -20.03 -8.90 9.02
CA ASP A 330 -18.97 -9.81 9.47
C ASP A 330 -18.78 -10.95 8.44
N SER A 331 -17.55 -11.13 7.95
CA SER A 331 -17.25 -12.09 6.87
C SER A 331 -17.46 -13.55 7.27
N ARG A 332 -17.46 -13.88 8.57
CA ARG A 332 -17.62 -15.26 9.05
C ARG A 332 -19.07 -15.62 9.37
N SER A 333 -19.87 -14.67 9.81
CA SER A 333 -21.24 -14.91 10.30
C SER A 333 -22.33 -14.28 9.43
N GLY A 334 -21.98 -13.36 8.52
CA GLY A 334 -22.94 -12.61 7.73
C GLY A 334 -23.76 -11.60 8.53
N LYS A 335 -23.44 -11.39 9.82
CA LYS A 335 -24.17 -10.44 10.67
C LYS A 335 -23.80 -9.01 10.31
N VAL A 336 -24.82 -8.17 10.18
CA VAL A 336 -24.65 -6.72 9.95
C VAL A 336 -23.94 -6.10 11.15
N ARG A 337 -22.80 -5.46 10.89
CA ARG A 337 -22.05 -4.65 11.86
C ARG A 337 -22.52 -3.21 11.84
N LYS A 338 -22.74 -2.65 10.65
CA LYS A 338 -23.10 -1.24 10.45
C LYS A 338 -23.85 -1.04 9.14
N SER A 339 -24.63 0.03 9.07
CA SER A 339 -25.25 0.50 7.83
C SER A 339 -25.01 1.99 7.62
N ALA A 340 -24.96 2.42 6.37
CA ALA A 340 -24.94 3.80 5.94
C ALA A 340 -25.91 4.00 4.77
N LYS A 341 -26.34 5.24 4.54
CA LYS A 341 -27.18 5.63 3.40
C LYS A 341 -26.48 6.75 2.63
N ILE A 342 -26.37 6.62 1.31
CA ILE A 342 -25.95 7.73 0.44
C ILE A 342 -27.14 8.69 0.25
N GLU A 343 -26.87 9.99 0.20
CA GLU A 343 -27.92 11.00 0.08
C GLU A 343 -28.66 10.94 -1.25
N ASN A 344 -27.95 10.62 -2.34
CA ASN A 344 -28.51 10.50 -3.68
C ASN A 344 -27.90 9.29 -4.39
N GLY A 345 -28.73 8.40 -4.92
CA GLY A 345 -28.28 7.39 -5.88
C GLY A 345 -28.70 5.96 -5.56
N ASN A 346 -28.89 5.21 -6.64
CA ASN A 346 -28.93 3.76 -6.61
C ASN A 346 -27.48 3.27 -6.68
N ILE A 347 -27.05 2.45 -5.73
CA ILE A 347 -25.68 1.91 -5.76
C ILE A 347 -25.60 0.93 -6.93
N SER A 348 -24.66 1.16 -7.84
CA SER A 348 -24.42 0.30 -9.01
C SER A 348 -23.17 -0.57 -8.84
N GLY A 349 -22.25 -0.20 -7.94
CA GLY A 349 -21.02 -0.94 -7.70
C GLY A 349 -20.40 -0.61 -6.35
N VAL A 350 -19.70 -1.59 -5.78
CA VAL A 350 -18.89 -1.42 -4.57
C VAL A 350 -17.51 -2.01 -4.85
N PHE A 351 -16.47 -1.28 -4.43
CA PHE A 351 -15.08 -1.74 -4.47
C PHE A 351 -14.42 -1.45 -3.13
N MET A 352 -13.59 -2.37 -2.66
CA MET A 352 -12.88 -2.21 -1.39
C MET A 352 -11.37 -2.22 -1.59
N ASN A 353 -10.69 -1.26 -0.98
CA ASN A 353 -9.24 -1.18 -0.96
C ASN A 353 -8.74 -0.98 0.49
N GLY A 354 -8.50 -2.09 1.18
CA GLY A 354 -8.26 -2.05 2.62
C GLY A 354 -9.51 -1.55 3.36
N LYS A 355 -9.39 -0.51 4.19
CA LYS A 355 -10.54 0.06 4.90
C LYS A 355 -11.44 0.93 4.03
N GLU A 356 -10.97 1.40 2.88
CA GLU A 356 -11.81 2.25 2.03
C GLU A 356 -12.78 1.42 1.22
N ILE A 357 -13.99 1.96 1.13
CA ILE A 357 -15.09 1.47 0.34
C ILE A 357 -15.44 2.58 -0.67
N ILE A 358 -15.30 2.27 -1.96
CA ILE A 358 -15.74 3.14 -3.06
C ILE A 358 -17.08 2.61 -3.56
N VAL A 359 -18.06 3.50 -3.68
CA VAL A 359 -19.45 3.18 -4.03
C VAL A 359 -19.82 3.96 -5.28
N GLY A 360 -19.95 3.27 -6.41
CA GLY A 360 -20.44 3.85 -7.65
C GLY A 360 -21.97 3.91 -7.67
N CYS A 361 -22.53 4.97 -8.23
CA CYS A 361 -23.97 5.20 -8.29
C CYS A 361 -24.46 5.43 -9.71
N GLU A 362 -25.74 5.10 -9.97
CA GLU A 362 -26.36 5.26 -11.30
C GLU A 362 -26.46 6.73 -11.75
N ASP A 363 -26.37 7.69 -10.83
CA ASP A 363 -26.38 9.13 -11.14
C ASP A 363 -25.04 9.64 -11.69
N GLY A 364 -24.08 8.73 -11.94
CA GLY A 364 -22.76 9.04 -12.46
C GLY A 364 -21.77 9.54 -11.40
N LYS A 365 -22.15 9.53 -10.13
CA LYS A 365 -21.27 9.89 -9.01
C LYS A 365 -20.71 8.66 -8.32
N TYR A 366 -19.65 8.86 -7.55
CA TYR A 366 -19.17 7.88 -6.60
C TYR A 366 -19.01 8.52 -5.22
N TYR A 367 -19.11 7.69 -4.20
CA TYR A 367 -18.96 8.05 -2.80
C TYR A 367 -17.87 7.19 -2.17
N THR A 368 -17.15 7.73 -1.20
CA THR A 368 -16.14 6.98 -0.45
C THR A 368 -16.52 6.90 1.02
N TYR A 369 -16.28 5.75 1.62
CA TYR A 369 -16.49 5.46 3.03
C TYR A 369 -15.26 4.76 3.62
N GLU A 370 -15.08 4.88 4.92
CA GLU A 370 -14.07 4.11 5.65
C GLU A 370 -14.75 3.08 6.57
N GLN A 371 -14.25 1.86 6.53
CA GLN A 371 -14.65 0.78 7.40
C GLN A 371 -13.86 0.87 8.72
N ASN A 372 -14.53 1.36 9.76
CA ASN A 372 -13.94 1.52 11.10
C ASN A 372 -13.47 0.20 11.71
#